data_AF-A0A6A4WEU1-F1
#
_entry.id   AF-A0A6A4WEU1-F1
#
_cell.length_a   1.000
_cell.length_b   1.000
_cell.length_c   1.000
_cell.angle_alpha   90.00
_cell.angle_beta   90.00
_cell.angle_gamma   90.00
#
_symmetry.space_group_name_H-M   'P 1'
#
loop_
_entity.id
_entity.type
_entity.pdbx_description
1 polymer ?
#
loop_
_entity_poly.entity_id
_entity_poly.type
_entity_poly.pdbx_seq_one_letter_code
_entity_poly.pdbx_strand_id
1 'polypeptide(L)'
;MMLETLEKTLLKSEQIRKYTATDPVLSKESAPGFQSLSAVTPNTAEGHRQMAALLRWPALAELLWAVPFRADFVPLWMGPLLSSAAAERGARWWQGVTMQQFSQGPGQPLAQGEEESSPGITLRPLDANHFDIVKHYWPYAARAADADAIIRDGLLAGLSMGAFVDGDTSTPTGDGLVSWCVLNHNGSLAFMHTMEK
;
A
#
# COMPACT_ATOMS: atom_id res chain seq x y z
N MET A 1 -20.23 1.17 13.77
CA MET A 1 -21.28 0.14 13.95
C MET A 1 -21.19 -0.98 12.91
N MET A 2 -21.07 -0.72 11.60
CA MET A 2 -20.94 -1.79 10.57
C MET A 2 -19.61 -2.58 10.60
N LEU A 3 -18.48 -1.97 11.00
CA LEU A 3 -17.16 -2.61 11.08
C LEU A 3 -17.12 -3.75 12.10
N GLU A 4 -17.65 -3.53 13.31
CA GLU A 4 -17.79 -4.59 14.32
C GLU A 4 -18.70 -5.74 13.85
N THR A 5 -19.70 -5.44 13.02
CA THR A 5 -20.59 -6.46 12.46
C THR A 5 -19.87 -7.31 11.41
N LEU A 6 -18.98 -6.71 10.62
CA LEU A 6 -18.20 -7.41 9.59
C LEU A 6 -17.17 -8.34 10.21
N GLU A 7 -16.39 -7.84 11.17
CA GLU A 7 -15.45 -8.66 11.95
C GLU A 7 -16.18 -9.76 12.70
N LYS A 8 -17.29 -9.45 13.39
CA LYS A 8 -18.08 -10.48 14.11
C LYS A 8 -18.72 -11.50 13.15
N THR A 9 -19.07 -11.14 11.92
CA THR A 9 -19.69 -12.06 10.96
C THR A 9 -18.65 -12.93 10.24
N LEU A 10 -17.50 -12.34 9.88
CA LEU A 10 -16.38 -13.07 9.27
C LEU A 10 -15.68 -13.98 10.29
N LEU A 11 -15.48 -13.54 11.54
CA LEU A 11 -14.83 -14.32 12.60
C LEU A 11 -15.73 -15.42 13.19
N LYS A 12 -17.06 -15.34 13.06
CA LYS A 12 -18.01 -16.34 13.60
C LYS A 12 -18.46 -17.40 12.59
N SER A 13 -18.21 -17.22 11.29
CA SER A 13 -18.52 -18.25 10.31
C SER A 13 -17.45 -19.34 10.34
N GLU A 14 -17.77 -20.51 10.90
CA GLU A 14 -16.87 -21.69 10.87
C GLU A 14 -16.47 -22.08 9.45
N GLN A 15 -17.30 -21.76 8.44
CA GLN A 15 -16.96 -21.97 7.04
C GLN A 15 -15.85 -21.04 6.59
N ILE A 16 -15.85 -19.75 6.99
CA ILE A 16 -14.78 -18.81 6.65
C ILE A 16 -13.48 -19.22 7.34
N ARG A 17 -13.51 -19.62 8.62
CA ARG A 17 -12.33 -20.15 9.32
C ARG A 17 -11.70 -21.36 8.62
N LYS A 18 -12.50 -22.18 7.95
CA LYS A 18 -12.04 -23.34 7.17
C LYS A 18 -11.33 -22.92 5.86
N TYR A 19 -11.60 -21.72 5.35
CA TYR A 19 -10.96 -21.13 4.16
C TYR A 19 -9.74 -20.25 4.50
N THR A 20 -9.41 -20.07 5.78
CA THR A 20 -8.34 -19.19 6.27
C THR A 20 -7.26 -19.97 7.04
N ALA A 21 -6.70 -21.02 6.44
CA ALA A 21 -5.58 -21.77 7.06
C ALA A 21 -4.30 -20.92 7.20
N THR A 22 -4.25 -19.78 6.52
CA THR A 22 -3.32 -18.66 6.70
C THR A 22 -4.17 -17.40 6.61
N ASP A 23 -4.30 -16.63 7.69
CA ASP A 23 -5.23 -15.50 7.81
C ASP A 23 -5.20 -14.57 6.58
N PRO A 24 -6.26 -14.51 5.74
CA PRO A 24 -6.45 -13.40 4.83
C PRO A 24 -6.84 -12.20 5.69
N VAL A 25 -5.90 -11.28 5.87
CA VAL A 25 -6.18 -9.99 6.52
C VAL A 25 -7.00 -9.15 5.56
N LEU A 26 -8.32 -9.13 5.78
CA LEU A 26 -9.22 -8.18 5.14
C LEU A 26 -9.21 -6.89 5.96
N SER A 27 -8.27 -5.98 5.67
CA SER A 27 -8.32 -4.62 6.23
C SER A 27 -9.24 -3.74 5.37
N LYS A 28 -10.11 -2.97 6.02
CA LYS A 28 -10.96 -1.95 5.40
C LYS A 28 -10.42 -0.59 5.77
N GLU A 29 -9.67 0.03 4.87
CA GLU A 29 -9.38 1.45 4.94
C GLU A 29 -10.46 2.25 4.19
N SER A 30 -10.89 3.35 4.80
CA SER A 30 -11.94 4.20 4.30
C SER A 30 -11.29 5.46 3.72
N ALA A 31 -10.89 5.39 2.45
CA ALA A 31 -10.63 6.57 1.65
C ALA A 31 -11.96 7.32 1.42
N PRO A 32 -11.99 8.66 1.37
CA PRO A 32 -13.19 9.39 1.00
C PRO A 32 -13.76 8.88 -0.34
N GLY A 33 -14.90 8.19 -0.28
CA GLY A 33 -15.64 7.67 -1.44
C GLY A 33 -15.38 6.22 -1.85
N PHE A 34 -14.43 5.50 -1.24
CA PHE A 34 -14.11 4.10 -1.61
C PHE A 34 -13.98 3.17 -0.39
N GLN A 35 -14.36 1.89 -0.57
CA GLN A 35 -13.93 0.82 0.33
C GLN A 35 -12.67 0.14 -0.22
N SER A 36 -11.70 -0.19 0.66
CA SER A 36 -10.52 -0.99 0.32
C SER A 36 -10.64 -2.44 0.82
N LEU A 37 -10.06 -3.38 0.08
CA LEU A 37 -9.89 -4.79 0.45
C LEU A 37 -8.43 -5.16 0.17
N SER A 38 -7.71 -5.55 1.21
CA SER A 38 -6.46 -6.30 1.08
C SER A 38 -6.77 -7.79 1.14
N ALA A 39 -6.17 -8.61 0.27
CA ALA A 39 -6.38 -10.05 0.28
C ALA A 39 -5.06 -10.77 -0.03
N VAL A 40 -4.67 -11.66 0.89
CA VAL A 40 -3.51 -12.54 0.71
C VAL A 40 -4.02 -13.96 0.53
N THR A 41 -3.73 -14.56 -0.62
CA THR A 41 -4.10 -15.94 -0.92
C THR A 41 -2.98 -16.61 -1.73
N PRO A 42 -2.66 -17.89 -1.48
CA PRO A 42 -1.72 -18.65 -2.29
C PRO A 42 -2.11 -18.61 -3.77
N ASN A 43 -1.11 -18.49 -4.65
CA ASN A 43 -1.30 -18.61 -6.11
C ASN A 43 -1.42 -20.09 -6.51
N THR A 44 -2.51 -20.73 -6.11
CA THR A 44 -2.82 -22.13 -6.40
C THR A 44 -4.25 -22.26 -6.95
N ALA A 45 -4.54 -23.34 -7.67
CA ALA A 45 -5.89 -23.58 -8.20
C ALA A 45 -6.96 -23.59 -7.09
N GLU A 46 -6.62 -24.11 -5.91
CA GLU A 46 -7.54 -24.09 -4.77
C GLU A 46 -7.71 -22.67 -4.21
N GLY A 47 -6.62 -21.90 -4.04
CA GLY A 47 -6.70 -20.51 -3.61
C GLY A 47 -7.53 -19.65 -4.59
N HIS A 48 -7.40 -19.90 -5.89
CA HIS A 48 -8.20 -19.23 -6.92
C HIS A 48 -9.69 -19.55 -6.76
N ARG A 49 -10.04 -20.83 -6.58
CA ARG A 49 -11.44 -21.25 -6.36
C ARG A 49 -12.03 -20.64 -5.10
N GLN A 50 -11.28 -20.67 -4.00
CA GLN A 50 -11.71 -20.13 -2.71
C GLN A 50 -11.95 -18.63 -2.80
N MET A 51 -11.03 -17.88 -3.42
CA MET A 51 -11.18 -16.44 -3.62
C MET A 51 -12.38 -16.11 -4.52
N ALA A 52 -12.57 -16.86 -5.61
CA ALA A 52 -13.71 -16.70 -6.50
C ALA A 52 -15.06 -16.92 -5.78
N ALA A 53 -15.13 -17.90 -4.88
CA ALA A 53 -16.30 -18.15 -4.05
C ALA A 53 -16.52 -17.05 -3.01
N LEU A 54 -15.46 -16.58 -2.35
CA LEU A 54 -15.51 -15.53 -1.34
C LEU A 54 -16.04 -14.22 -1.94
N LEU A 55 -15.52 -13.77 -3.09
CA LEU A 55 -15.96 -12.55 -3.77
C LEU A 55 -17.44 -12.56 -4.19
N ARG A 56 -18.04 -13.75 -4.31
CA ARG A 56 -19.45 -13.97 -4.65
C ARG A 56 -20.32 -14.31 -3.44
N TRP A 57 -19.71 -14.50 -2.28
CA TRP A 57 -20.42 -14.84 -1.06
C TRP A 57 -21.47 -13.76 -0.78
N PRO A 58 -22.77 -14.08 -0.67
CA PRO A 58 -23.83 -13.08 -0.67
C PRO A 58 -23.61 -11.95 0.34
N ALA A 59 -23.28 -12.28 1.59
CA ALA A 59 -23.05 -11.28 2.62
C ALA A 59 -21.86 -10.35 2.32
N LEU A 60 -20.76 -10.88 1.75
CA LEU A 60 -19.59 -10.08 1.41
C LEU A 60 -19.85 -9.25 0.16
N ALA A 61 -20.51 -9.85 -0.84
CA ALA A 61 -20.84 -9.20 -2.10
C ALA A 61 -21.74 -7.98 -1.89
N GLU A 62 -22.77 -8.08 -1.04
CA GLU A 62 -23.62 -6.93 -0.70
C GLU A 62 -22.84 -5.80 -0.01
N LEU A 63 -21.78 -6.13 0.74
CA LEU A 63 -20.97 -5.14 1.44
C LEU A 63 -19.92 -4.49 0.53
N LEU A 64 -19.31 -5.30 -0.34
CA LEU A 64 -18.17 -4.91 -1.17
C LEU A 64 -18.59 -4.18 -2.44
N TRP A 65 -19.70 -4.60 -3.06
CA TRP A 65 -20.16 -4.05 -4.34
C TRP A 65 -21.25 -2.97 -4.21
N ALA A 66 -21.78 -2.72 -3.01
CA ALA A 66 -22.80 -1.69 -2.81
C ALA A 66 -22.29 -0.25 -2.96
N VAL A 67 -20.98 -0.05 -2.96
CA VAL A 67 -20.34 1.27 -3.11
C VAL A 67 -19.10 1.16 -3.99
N PRO A 68 -18.57 2.28 -4.51
CA PRO A 68 -17.30 2.26 -5.22
C PRO A 68 -16.21 1.59 -4.38
N PHE A 69 -15.45 0.72 -5.02
CA PHE A 69 -14.49 -0.17 -4.38
C PHE A 69 -13.14 -0.07 -5.08
N ARG A 70 -12.06 -0.11 -4.30
CA ARG A 70 -10.68 -0.14 -4.78
C ARG A 70 -9.97 -1.37 -4.23
N ALA A 71 -9.35 -2.15 -5.11
CA ALA A 71 -8.47 -3.26 -4.74
C ALA A 71 -7.02 -2.79 -4.88
N ASP A 72 -6.29 -2.74 -3.78
CA ASP A 72 -4.87 -2.38 -3.73
C ASP A 72 -4.02 -3.61 -3.40
N PHE A 73 -2.79 -3.64 -3.92
CA PHE A 73 -1.81 -4.72 -3.67
C PHE A 73 -2.30 -6.15 -3.97
N VAL A 74 -3.30 -6.30 -4.85
CA VAL A 74 -3.79 -7.63 -5.25
C VAL A 74 -2.83 -8.29 -6.26
N PRO A 75 -2.57 -9.59 -6.13
CA PRO A 75 -1.84 -10.35 -7.14
C PRO A 75 -2.48 -10.21 -8.53
N LEU A 76 -1.66 -10.14 -9.59
CA LEU A 76 -2.14 -9.97 -10.97
C LEU A 76 -3.20 -10.99 -11.39
N TRP A 77 -3.07 -12.24 -10.93
CA TRP A 77 -4.02 -13.31 -11.24
C TRP A 77 -5.42 -13.09 -10.65
N MET A 78 -5.56 -12.23 -9.62
CA MET A 78 -6.87 -11.90 -9.04
C MET A 78 -7.67 -10.94 -9.92
N GLY A 79 -7.03 -10.20 -10.83
CA GLY A 79 -7.70 -9.24 -11.72
C GLY A 79 -8.92 -9.83 -12.46
N PRO A 80 -8.77 -10.97 -13.17
CA PRO A 80 -9.90 -11.65 -13.81
C PRO A 80 -11.03 -12.07 -12.84
N LEU A 81 -10.69 -12.52 -11.62
CA LEU A 81 -11.70 -12.93 -10.63
C LEU A 81 -12.50 -11.75 -10.10
N LEU A 82 -11.82 -10.65 -9.78
CA LEU A 82 -12.42 -9.39 -9.32
C LEU A 82 -13.31 -8.80 -10.42
N SER A 83 -12.80 -8.71 -11.65
CA SER A 83 -13.57 -8.19 -12.79
C SER A 83 -14.81 -9.04 -13.06
N SER A 84 -14.72 -10.37 -12.95
CA SER A 84 -15.85 -11.27 -13.17
C SER A 84 -16.90 -11.14 -12.07
N ALA A 85 -16.49 -11.12 -10.80
CA ALA A 85 -17.42 -10.95 -9.68
C ALA A 85 -18.10 -9.56 -9.68
N ALA A 86 -17.36 -8.51 -10.05
CA ALA A 86 -17.90 -7.16 -10.22
C ALA A 86 -18.96 -7.10 -11.34
N ALA A 87 -18.69 -7.72 -12.49
CA ALA A 87 -19.58 -7.71 -13.64
C ALA A 87 -20.91 -8.42 -13.36
N GLU A 88 -20.90 -9.52 -12.60
CA GLU A 88 -22.13 -10.22 -12.15
C GLU A 88 -23.05 -9.33 -11.30
N ARG A 89 -22.52 -8.25 -10.73
CA ARG A 89 -23.25 -7.27 -9.92
C ARG A 89 -23.48 -5.94 -10.64
N GLY A 90 -23.20 -5.89 -11.95
CA GLY A 90 -23.38 -4.68 -12.76
C GLY A 90 -22.35 -3.57 -12.48
N ALA A 91 -21.30 -3.86 -11.69
CA ALA A 91 -20.23 -2.92 -11.44
C ALA A 91 -19.27 -2.85 -12.63
N ARG A 92 -18.74 -1.64 -12.89
CA ARG A 92 -17.70 -1.42 -13.91
C ARG A 92 -16.33 -1.58 -13.27
N TRP A 93 -15.48 -2.37 -13.90
CA TRP A 93 -14.10 -2.59 -13.47
C TRP A 93 -13.14 -1.74 -14.29
N TRP A 94 -12.13 -1.18 -13.63
CA TRP A 94 -11.01 -0.51 -14.29
C TRP A 94 -9.71 -0.91 -13.60
N GLN A 95 -8.74 -1.38 -14.39
CA GLN A 95 -7.39 -1.65 -13.90
C GLN A 95 -6.55 -0.39 -14.07
N GLY A 96 -6.09 0.17 -12.95
CA GLY A 96 -5.32 1.42 -12.95
C GLY A 96 -3.83 1.21 -13.19
N VAL A 97 -3.13 0.55 -12.26
CA VAL A 97 -1.67 0.47 -12.24
C VAL A 97 -1.23 -0.95 -11.87
N THR A 98 -0.24 -1.47 -12.59
CA THR A 98 0.49 -2.67 -12.21
C THR A 98 1.78 -2.26 -11.51
N MET A 99 2.05 -2.80 -10.33
CA MET A 99 3.29 -2.56 -9.59
C MET A 99 4.11 -3.84 -9.48
N GLN A 100 5.43 -3.69 -9.48
CA GLN A 100 6.35 -4.76 -9.07
C GLN A 100 6.68 -4.57 -7.59
N GLN A 101 6.59 -5.64 -6.82
CA GLN A 101 6.96 -5.66 -5.42
C GLN A 101 8.23 -6.48 -5.25
N PHE A 102 9.24 -5.88 -4.65
CA PHE A 102 10.45 -6.55 -4.24
C PHE A 102 10.34 -6.83 -2.74
N SER A 103 10.46 -8.09 -2.35
CA SER A 103 10.34 -8.51 -0.95
C SER A 103 11.61 -9.25 -0.52
N GLN A 104 12.15 -8.85 0.62
CA GLN A 104 13.23 -9.57 1.27
C GLN A 104 12.66 -10.50 2.34
N GLY A 105 13.06 -11.77 2.33
CA GLY A 105 12.55 -12.75 3.29
C GLY A 105 13.08 -12.51 4.71
N PRO A 106 12.30 -12.85 5.75
CA PRO A 106 12.78 -12.79 7.13
C PRO A 106 14.02 -13.68 7.29
N GLY A 107 15.09 -13.12 7.90
CA GLY A 107 16.34 -13.83 8.12
C GLY A 107 17.28 -13.92 6.91
N GLN A 108 16.92 -13.33 5.76
CA GLN A 108 17.92 -13.12 4.71
C GLN A 108 18.93 -12.07 5.19
N PRO A 109 20.24 -12.33 5.06
CA PRO A 109 21.23 -11.33 5.41
C PRO A 109 20.95 -10.07 4.59
N LEU A 110 20.80 -8.94 5.28
CA LEU A 110 20.85 -7.64 4.62
C LEU A 110 22.20 -7.58 3.91
N ALA A 111 22.19 -7.26 2.61
CA ALA A 111 23.42 -6.92 1.94
C ALA A 111 24.04 -5.78 2.76
N GLN A 112 25.18 -6.04 3.39
CA GLN A 112 25.98 -4.98 3.98
C GLN A 112 26.51 -4.20 2.79
N GLY A 113 25.78 -3.16 2.38
CA GLY A 113 26.34 -2.14 1.50
C GLY A 113 27.55 -1.56 2.24
N GLU A 114 28.67 -1.44 1.55
CA GLU A 114 29.73 -0.57 2.03
C GLU A 114 29.11 0.82 2.16
N GLU A 115 29.15 1.39 3.37
CA GLU A 115 28.70 2.74 3.63
C GLU A 115 29.71 3.68 2.95
N GLU A 116 29.57 3.88 1.63
CA GLU A 116 30.36 4.84 0.90
C GLU A 116 29.92 6.23 1.34
N SER A 117 30.62 6.76 2.34
CA SER A 117 30.52 8.17 2.70
C SER A 117 30.95 9.01 1.49
N SER A 118 30.00 9.61 0.80
CA SER A 118 30.29 10.60 -0.24
C SER A 118 30.59 11.94 0.44
N PRO A 119 31.80 12.52 0.27
CA PRO A 119 32.11 13.81 0.87
C PRO A 119 31.11 14.89 0.46
N GLY A 120 30.62 15.67 1.42
CA GLY A 120 29.62 16.72 1.19
C GLY A 120 28.17 16.22 1.06
N ILE A 121 27.90 14.94 1.34
CA ILE A 121 26.55 14.41 1.47
C ILE A 121 26.33 13.92 2.89
N THR A 122 25.29 14.44 3.54
CA THR A 122 24.82 13.99 4.85
C THR A 122 23.55 13.15 4.69
N LEU A 123 23.51 11.97 5.29
CA LEU A 123 22.29 11.15 5.40
C LEU A 123 21.62 11.39 6.76
N ARG A 124 20.33 11.74 6.76
CA ARG A 124 19.55 11.90 7.99
C ARG A 124 18.06 11.65 7.76
N PRO A 125 17.29 11.32 8.83
CA PRO A 125 15.83 11.27 8.73
C PRO A 125 15.26 12.59 8.23
N LEU A 126 14.17 12.49 7.46
CA LEU A 126 13.38 13.66 7.08
C LEU A 126 12.59 14.17 8.29
N ASP A 127 12.29 15.46 8.30
CA ASP A 127 11.41 16.11 9.29
C ASP A 127 10.07 16.54 8.68
N ALA A 128 9.21 17.16 9.50
CA ALA A 128 7.87 17.59 9.08
C ALA A 128 7.87 18.61 7.93
N ASN A 129 8.92 19.42 7.75
CA ASN A 129 8.99 20.43 6.68
C ASN A 129 9.19 19.79 5.30
N HIS A 130 9.65 18.54 5.25
CA HIS A 130 9.86 17.80 4.01
C HIS A 130 8.58 17.17 3.45
N PHE A 131 7.50 17.15 4.24
CA PHE A 131 6.24 16.50 3.85
C PHE A 131 5.70 17.00 2.51
N ASP A 132 5.65 18.33 2.34
CA ASP A 132 5.09 18.93 1.12
C ASP A 132 5.94 18.61 -0.12
N ILE A 133 7.27 18.50 0.03
CA ILE A 133 8.16 18.07 -1.04
C ILE A 133 7.89 16.62 -1.41
N VAL A 134 7.88 15.70 -0.44
CA VAL A 134 7.63 14.28 -0.69
C VAL A 134 6.28 14.09 -1.39
N LYS A 135 5.25 14.80 -0.95
CA LYS A 135 3.92 14.79 -1.57
C LYS A 135 3.92 15.40 -2.97
N HIS A 136 4.60 16.52 -3.18
CA HIS A 136 4.68 17.20 -4.47
C HIS A 136 5.28 16.31 -5.56
N TYR A 137 6.38 15.64 -5.25
CA TYR A 137 7.10 14.78 -6.20
C TYR A 137 6.50 13.37 -6.33
N TRP A 138 5.48 13.02 -5.54
CA TRP A 138 4.77 11.77 -5.71
C TRP A 138 3.69 11.89 -6.80
N PRO A 139 3.84 11.26 -7.99
CA PRO A 139 2.95 11.48 -9.13
C PRO A 139 1.50 11.01 -8.89
N TYR A 140 1.26 10.24 -7.83
CA TYR A 140 -0.04 9.71 -7.48
C TYR A 140 -0.73 10.47 -6.33
N ALA A 141 -0.09 11.51 -5.77
CA ALA A 141 -0.64 12.26 -4.63
C ALA A 141 -2.05 12.80 -4.89
N ALA A 142 -2.32 13.30 -6.10
CA ALA A 142 -3.64 13.83 -6.48
C ALA A 142 -4.72 12.74 -6.66
N ARG A 143 -4.32 11.46 -6.78
CA ARG A 143 -5.23 10.32 -7.01
C ARG A 143 -5.45 9.49 -5.75
N ALA A 144 -4.58 9.62 -4.75
CA ALA A 144 -4.70 8.94 -3.48
C ALA A 144 -5.49 9.82 -2.51
N ALA A 145 -6.72 9.42 -2.18
CA ALA A 145 -7.58 10.17 -1.27
C ALA A 145 -6.95 10.35 0.14
N ASP A 146 -6.10 9.39 0.54
CA ASP A 146 -5.38 9.39 1.83
C ASP A 146 -3.88 9.67 1.67
N ALA A 147 -3.47 10.38 0.61
CA ALA A 147 -2.06 10.66 0.32
C ALA A 147 -1.30 11.20 1.54
N ASP A 148 -1.95 12.08 2.31
CA ASP A 148 -1.37 12.67 3.51
C ASP A 148 -1.08 11.64 4.59
N ALA A 149 -2.03 10.74 4.89
CA ALA A 149 -1.84 9.73 5.92
C ALA A 149 -0.73 8.75 5.53
N ILE A 150 -0.74 8.28 4.27
CA ILE A 150 0.22 7.28 3.78
C ILE A 150 1.67 7.81 3.87
N ILE A 151 1.88 9.12 3.63
CA ILE A 151 3.20 9.74 3.70
C ILE A 151 3.56 10.15 5.14
N ARG A 152 2.63 10.73 5.91
CA ARG A 152 2.90 11.25 7.26
C ARG A 152 3.30 10.17 8.25
N ASP A 153 2.70 8.99 8.19
CA ASP A 153 2.94 7.94 9.18
C ASP A 153 4.42 7.51 9.19
N GLY A 154 5.02 7.34 8.00
CA GLY A 154 6.44 7.02 7.87
C GLY A 154 7.37 8.15 8.31
N LEU A 155 7.05 9.38 7.93
CA LEU A 155 7.80 10.57 8.33
C LEU A 155 7.81 10.77 9.86
N LEU A 156 6.64 10.75 10.48
CA LEU A 156 6.47 10.99 11.93
C LEU A 156 7.07 9.87 12.78
N ALA A 157 7.06 8.63 12.28
CA ALA A 157 7.71 7.51 12.95
C ALA A 157 9.25 7.53 12.84
N GLY A 158 9.83 8.51 12.14
CA GLY A 158 11.27 8.55 11.85
C GLY A 158 11.71 7.45 10.89
N LEU A 159 10.76 6.84 10.17
CA LEU A 159 10.98 5.76 9.22
C LEU A 159 11.19 6.33 7.81
N SER A 160 12.12 7.27 7.71
CA SER A 160 12.49 7.95 6.47
C SER A 160 13.99 8.20 6.43
N MET A 161 14.52 8.40 5.23
CA MET A 161 15.90 8.80 5.02
C MET A 161 15.97 9.81 3.88
N GLY A 162 16.73 10.88 4.09
CA GLY A 162 17.08 11.86 3.06
C GLY A 162 18.59 11.96 2.89
N ALA A 163 19.02 12.27 1.67
CA ALA A 163 20.38 12.66 1.34
C ALA A 163 20.43 14.17 1.09
N PHE A 164 21.34 14.85 1.77
CA PHE A 164 21.46 16.29 1.79
C PHE A 164 22.84 16.70 1.30
N VAL A 165 22.92 17.63 0.34
CA VAL A 165 24.19 18.22 -0.10
C VAL A 165 24.53 19.39 0.81
N ASP A 166 25.67 19.29 1.51
CA ASP A 166 26.09 20.27 2.50
C ASP A 166 26.28 21.66 1.85
N GLY A 167 25.60 22.67 2.40
CA GLY A 167 25.69 24.06 1.93
C GLY A 167 24.88 24.37 0.66
N ASP A 168 24.15 23.41 0.10
CA ASP A 168 23.26 23.65 -1.04
C ASP A 168 21.91 24.20 -0.59
N THR A 169 21.71 25.50 -0.73
CA THR A 169 20.44 26.16 -0.41
C THR A 169 19.52 26.34 -1.63
N SER A 170 19.88 25.77 -2.78
CA SER A 170 19.09 25.92 -4.03
C SER A 170 17.88 24.98 -4.10
N THR A 171 17.83 24.00 -3.20
CA THR A 171 16.73 23.03 -3.09
C THR A 171 15.45 23.68 -2.54
N PRO A 172 14.25 23.11 -2.79
CA PRO A 172 12.98 23.70 -2.36
C PRO A 172 12.83 23.90 -0.84
N THR A 173 13.49 23.07 -0.01
CA THR A 173 13.57 23.24 1.45
C THR A 173 14.70 24.18 1.88
N GLY A 174 15.63 24.52 1.00
CA GLY A 174 16.80 25.35 1.28
C GLY A 174 17.84 24.69 2.18
N ASP A 175 17.72 23.38 2.43
CA ASP A 175 18.57 22.62 3.35
C ASP A 175 19.40 21.51 2.67
N GLY A 176 19.37 21.49 1.34
CA GLY A 176 20.19 20.62 0.51
C GLY A 176 19.57 19.26 0.21
N LEU A 177 18.29 19.02 0.50
CA LEU A 177 17.65 17.73 0.18
C LEU A 177 17.68 17.45 -1.34
N VAL A 178 18.34 16.36 -1.73
CA VAL A 178 18.47 15.94 -3.14
C VAL A 178 17.89 14.56 -3.44
N SER A 179 17.74 13.69 -2.44
CA SER A 179 17.15 12.36 -2.61
C SER A 179 16.52 11.88 -1.31
N TRP A 180 15.49 11.04 -1.38
CA TRP A 180 14.83 10.50 -0.21
C TRP A 180 14.12 9.17 -0.43
N CYS A 181 13.77 8.54 0.68
CA CYS A 181 12.83 7.42 0.76
C CYS A 181 12.04 7.48 2.08
N VAL A 182 10.82 6.93 2.08
CA VAL A 182 9.95 6.88 3.26
C VAL A 182 9.31 5.49 3.33
N LEU A 183 9.29 4.87 4.51
CA LEU A 183 8.53 3.63 4.71
C LEU A 183 7.04 3.96 4.79
N ASN A 184 6.22 3.27 4.01
CA ASN A 184 4.77 3.42 4.08
C ASN A 184 4.17 2.60 5.25
N HIS A 185 2.87 2.73 5.49
CA HIS A 185 2.14 1.99 6.54
C HIS A 185 2.22 0.45 6.40
N ASN A 186 2.59 -0.07 5.22
CA ASN A 186 2.81 -1.50 4.98
C ASN A 186 4.24 -1.94 5.32
N GLY A 187 5.05 -1.07 5.94
CA GLY A 187 6.46 -1.34 6.26
C GLY A 187 7.34 -1.50 5.03
N SER A 188 6.91 -0.98 3.87
CA SER A 188 7.64 -1.10 2.60
C SER A 188 8.32 0.21 2.23
N LEU A 189 9.51 0.11 1.62
CA LEU A 189 10.22 1.26 1.09
C LEU A 189 9.40 1.89 -0.05
N ALA A 190 9.04 3.16 0.10
CA ALA A 190 8.16 3.87 -0.80
C ALA A 190 8.62 5.33 -0.99
N PHE A 191 7.93 6.03 -1.90
CA PHE A 191 8.12 7.47 -2.16
C PHE A 191 9.56 7.85 -2.52
N MET A 192 10.32 6.91 -3.06
CA MET A 192 11.71 7.13 -3.42
C MET A 192 11.79 8.14 -4.56
N HIS A 193 12.66 9.13 -4.41
CA HIS A 193 12.88 10.12 -5.44
C HIS A 193 14.30 10.68 -5.33
N THR A 194 14.85 11.10 -6.46
CA THR A 194 16.08 11.87 -6.56
C THR A 194 15.78 13.05 -7.47
N MET A 195 16.03 14.26 -6.98
CA MET A 195 15.78 15.48 -7.74
C MET A 195 16.67 15.49 -8.99
N GLU A 196 16.08 15.83 -10.13
CA GLU A 196 16.83 16.17 -11.34
C GLU A 196 17.48 17.54 -11.13
N LYS A 197 18.78 17.65 -11.44
CA LYS A 197 19.53 18.93 -11.43
C LYS A 197 19.29 19.70 -12.73
#